data_AF-A0A370GGI7-F1
#
_entry.id   AF-A0A370GGI7-F1
#
_cell.length_a   1.000
_cell.length_b   1.000
_cell.length_c   1.000
_cell.angle_alpha   90.00
_cell.angle_beta   90.00
_cell.angle_gamma   90.00
#
_symmetry.space_group_name_H-M   'P 1'
#
loop_
_entity.id
_entity.type
_entity.pdbx_description
1 polymer ?
#
loop_
_entity_poly.entity_id
_entity_poly.type
_entity_poly.pdbx_seq_one_letter_code
_entity_poly.pdbx_strand_id
1 'polypeptide(L)'
;MDSEMQLRLLGSGSGHGGCPAVYVCDDTGELVVQGDITDRSGTVLVPHVLIDWLEPAMKLPIEASAAPGAFLVTGEPVTPGIRAKLTLADNETAVVVA
;
A
#
# COMPACT_ATOMS: atom_id res chain seq x y z
N MET A 1 9.93 13.87 19.00
CA MET A 1 8.61 13.25 19.22
C MET A 1 8.10 13.02 17.82
N ASP A 2 8.20 11.81 17.30
CA ASP A 2 7.62 11.47 16.01
C ASP A 2 6.12 11.73 16.14
N SER A 3 5.60 12.75 15.44
CA SER A 3 4.17 12.92 15.29
C SER A 3 3.63 11.59 14.78
N GLU A 4 2.70 10.96 15.52
CA GLU A 4 2.12 9.68 15.12
C GLU A 4 1.37 9.86 13.79
N MET A 5 2.05 9.56 12.69
CA MET A 5 1.52 9.69 11.33
C MET A 5 0.16 9.00 11.20
N GLN A 6 -0.92 9.76 11.01
CA GLN A 6 -2.28 9.19 10.99
C GLN A 6 -2.59 8.55 9.62
N LEU A 7 -2.95 7.27 9.63
CA LEU A 7 -3.28 6.52 8.43
C LEU A 7 -4.78 6.32 8.33
N ARG A 8 -5.37 6.77 7.23
CA ARG A 8 -6.78 6.57 6.91
C ARG A 8 -6.92 5.53 5.80
N LEU A 9 -7.71 4.49 6.06
CA LEU A 9 -7.98 3.43 5.09
C LEU A 9 -8.84 3.96 3.94
N LEU A 10 -8.35 3.82 2.71
CA LEU A 10 -9.11 4.12 1.49
C LEU A 10 -9.90 2.90 1.01
N GLY A 11 -9.32 1.70 1.13
CA GLY A 11 -10.02 0.45 0.81
C GLY A 11 -9.16 -0.78 1.06
N SER A 12 -9.82 -1.95 1.17
CA SER A 12 -9.17 -3.23 1.37
C SER A 12 -9.95 -4.41 0.77
N GLY A 13 -9.22 -5.46 0.36
CA GLY A 13 -9.78 -6.66 -0.27
C GLY A 13 -10.49 -7.62 0.69
N SER A 14 -10.36 -7.40 2.00
CA SER A 14 -11.13 -8.10 3.03
C SER A 14 -11.75 -7.08 3.98
N GLY A 15 -12.95 -7.36 4.51
CA GLY A 15 -13.71 -6.45 5.38
C GLY A 15 -13.05 -6.09 6.72
N HIS A 16 -11.81 -6.58 6.95
CA HIS A 16 -10.99 -6.31 8.13
C HIS A 16 -9.56 -5.83 7.79
N GLY A 17 -9.31 -5.29 6.58
CA GLY A 17 -8.03 -4.64 6.26
C GLY A 17 -6.85 -5.58 5.95
N GLY A 18 -7.09 -6.84 5.64
CA GLY A 18 -6.08 -7.90 5.64
C GLY A 18 -5.40 -8.21 4.30
N CYS A 19 -5.22 -7.24 3.40
CA CYS A 19 -4.59 -7.37 2.07
C CYS A 19 -5.53 -7.66 0.86
N PRO A 20 -5.29 -7.00 -0.30
CA PRO A 20 -4.51 -5.75 -0.40
C PRO A 20 -5.21 -4.62 0.37
N ALA A 21 -4.48 -3.57 0.70
CA ALA A 21 -5.05 -2.36 1.30
C ALA A 21 -4.32 -1.09 0.83
N VAL A 22 -5.04 0.02 0.80
CA VAL A 22 -4.45 1.35 0.55
C VAL A 22 -4.87 2.28 1.67
N TYR A 23 -3.90 3.01 2.18
CA TYR A 23 -4.10 4.07 3.15
C TYR A 23 -3.57 5.38 2.57
N VAL A 24 -4.09 6.48 3.09
CA VAL A 24 -3.47 7.80 2.93
C VAL A 24 -2.97 8.26 4.29
N CYS A 25 -1.78 8.84 4.31
CA CYS A 25 -1.28 9.60 5.45
C CYS A 25 -1.99 10.96 5.48
N ASP A 26 -2.81 11.23 6.49
CA ASP A 26 -3.56 12.50 6.56
C ASP A 26 -2.61 13.71 6.77
N ASP A 27 -1.40 13.48 7.32
CA ASP A 27 -0.42 14.54 7.57
C ASP A 27 0.40 14.93 6.32
N THR A 28 0.71 13.97 5.44
CA THR A 28 1.59 14.17 4.26
C THR A 28 0.88 14.04 2.91
N GLY A 29 -0.28 13.37 2.88
CA GLY A 29 -0.97 12.99 1.65
C GLY A 29 -0.36 11.80 0.92
N GLU A 30 0.74 11.22 1.44
CA GLU A 30 1.39 10.05 0.85
C GLU A 30 0.52 8.80 0.98
N LEU A 31 0.59 7.93 -0.02
CA LEU A 31 -0.13 6.67 -0.01
C LEU A 31 0.72 5.57 0.62
N VAL A 32 0.09 4.73 1.43
CA VAL A 32 0.68 3.48 1.91
C VAL A 32 -0.05 2.33 1.22
N VAL A 33 0.69 1.54 0.45
CA VAL A 33 0.14 0.44 -0.35
C VAL A 33 0.62 -0.88 0.22
N GLN A 34 -0.31 -1.69 0.71
CA GLN A 34 -0.08 -3.04 1.20
C GLN A 34 -0.37 -4.07 0.09
N GLY A 35 0.56 -4.99 -0.10
CA GLY A 35 0.44 -6.09 -1.05
C GLY A 35 1.41 -7.23 -0.78
N ASP A 36 1.49 -8.16 -1.71
CA ASP A 36 2.37 -9.32 -1.61
C ASP A 36 3.84 -8.91 -1.80
N ILE A 37 4.73 -9.56 -1.03
CA ILE A 37 6.18 -9.42 -1.17
C ILE A 37 6.59 -9.87 -2.57
N THR A 38 7.50 -9.11 -3.17
CA THR A 38 8.17 -9.46 -4.42
C THR A 38 9.66 -9.70 -4.20
N ASP A 39 10.37 -10.14 -5.23
CA ASP A 39 11.83 -10.23 -5.22
C ASP A 39 12.53 -8.86 -5.28
N ARG A 40 11.79 -7.79 -5.54
CA ARG A 40 12.30 -6.40 -5.56
C ARG A 40 11.93 -5.68 -4.28
N SER A 41 12.94 -5.32 -3.48
CA SER A 41 12.74 -4.44 -2.32
C SER A 41 12.05 -3.14 -2.75
N GLY A 42 11.10 -2.66 -1.94
CA GLY A 42 10.32 -1.47 -2.27
C GLY A 42 9.30 -1.67 -3.40
N THR A 43 8.97 -2.92 -3.75
CA THR A 43 7.88 -3.22 -4.69
C THR A 43 6.92 -4.24 -4.11
N VAL A 44 5.63 -3.96 -4.23
CA VAL A 44 4.54 -4.88 -3.86
C VAL A 44 3.73 -5.28 -5.09
N LEU A 45 3.23 -6.51 -5.09
CA LEU A 45 2.24 -6.97 -6.07
C LEU A 45 0.83 -6.76 -5.49
N VAL A 46 -0.04 -6.12 -6.25
CA VAL A 46 -1.41 -5.77 -5.82
C VAL A 46 -2.41 -6.01 -6.95
N PRO A 47 -3.66 -6.39 -6.66
CA PRO A 47 -4.69 -6.56 -7.68
C PRO A 47 -5.20 -5.22 -8.21
N HIS A 48 -5.74 -5.23 -9.43
CA HIS A 48 -6.16 -4.03 -10.14
C HIS A 48 -7.25 -3.21 -9.43
N VAL A 49 -8.12 -3.90 -8.67
CA VAL A 49 -9.21 -3.30 -7.88
C VAL A 49 -8.72 -2.24 -6.89
N LEU A 50 -7.43 -2.27 -6.53
CA LEU A 50 -6.83 -1.28 -5.66
C LEU A 50 -6.98 0.16 -6.20
N ILE A 51 -6.99 0.33 -7.52
CA ILE A 51 -7.18 1.64 -8.17
C ILE A 51 -8.56 2.21 -7.88
N ASP A 52 -9.58 1.36 -7.73
CA ASP A 52 -10.96 1.78 -7.50
C ASP A 52 -11.16 2.44 -6.12
N TRP A 53 -10.19 2.29 -5.21
CA TRP A 53 -10.22 2.88 -3.87
C TRP A 53 -9.51 4.23 -3.79
N LEU A 54 -8.81 4.64 -4.85
CA LEU A 54 -8.11 5.93 -4.86
C LEU A 54 -9.11 7.08 -4.97
N GLU A 55 -8.87 8.14 -4.19
CA GLU A 55 -9.60 9.38 -4.34
C GLU A 55 -9.12 10.13 -5.61
N PRO A 56 -9.94 11.04 -6.19
CA PRO A 56 -9.54 11.81 -7.35
C PRO A 56 -8.18 12.51 -7.16
N ALA A 57 -7.37 12.50 -8.22
CA ALA A 57 -6.01 13.07 -8.29
C ALA A 57 -4.91 12.32 -7.51
N MET A 58 -5.23 11.26 -6.77
CA MET A 58 -4.22 10.32 -6.26
C MET A 58 -3.58 9.53 -7.41
N LYS A 59 -2.30 9.18 -7.27
CA LYS A 59 -1.52 8.49 -8.31
C LYS A 59 -0.72 7.36 -7.70
N LEU A 60 -0.55 6.30 -8.48
CA LEU A 60 0.36 5.20 -8.16
C LEU A 60 1.33 4.98 -9.31
N PRO A 61 2.62 4.75 -9.03
CA PRO A 61 3.59 4.29 -10.02
C PRO A 61 3.33 2.81 -10.30
N ILE A 62 2.56 2.55 -11.34
CA ILE A 62 2.12 1.22 -11.73
C ILE A 62 3.04 0.64 -12.81
N GLU A 63 3.53 -0.58 -12.58
CA GLU A 63 4.19 -1.41 -13.58
C GLU A 63 3.36 -2.66 -13.86
N ALA A 64 3.28 -3.08 -15.12
CA ALA A 64 2.58 -4.29 -15.51
C ALA A 64 3.23 -5.53 -14.86
N SER A 65 2.42 -6.42 -14.30
CA SER A 65 2.89 -7.71 -13.80
C SER A 65 2.55 -8.83 -14.79
N ALA A 66 3.22 -9.99 -14.64
CA ALA A 66 2.84 -11.21 -15.35
C ALA A 66 1.59 -11.89 -14.74
N ALA A 67 1.17 -11.49 -13.53
CA ALA A 67 0.02 -12.04 -12.85
C ALA A 67 -1.28 -11.39 -13.41
N PRO A 68 -2.23 -12.19 -13.93
CA PRO A 68 -3.48 -11.67 -14.46
C PRO A 68 -4.24 -10.82 -13.44
N GLY A 69 -4.62 -9.61 -13.83
CA GLY A 69 -5.40 -8.72 -12.98
C GLY A 69 -4.64 -8.12 -11.80
N ALA A 70 -3.30 -8.18 -11.80
CA ALA A 70 -2.45 -7.56 -10.80
C ALA A 70 -1.38 -6.67 -11.45
N PHE A 71 -0.88 -5.71 -10.67
CA PHE A 71 0.20 -4.83 -11.05
C PHE A 71 1.20 -4.66 -9.91
N LEU A 72 2.39 -4.20 -10.27
CA LEU A 72 3.45 -3.87 -9.32
C LEU A 72 3.34 -2.38 -8.97
N VAL A 73 3.46 -2.07 -7.68
CA VAL A 73 3.62 -0.70 -7.18
C VAL A 73 4.98 -0.58 -6.53
N THR A 74 5.75 0.40 -6.96
CA THR A 74 7.08 0.69 -6.40
C THR A 74 7.03 1.95 -5.55
N GLY A 75 7.68 1.90 -4.39
CA GLY A 75 7.80 3.02 -3.46
C GLY A 75 8.90 2.77 -2.44
N GLU A 76 8.91 3.57 -1.39
CA GLU A 76 9.85 3.38 -0.28
C GLU A 76 9.32 2.36 0.72
N PRO A 77 10.14 1.42 1.24
CA PRO A 77 9.70 0.52 2.30
C PRO A 77 9.15 1.30 3.50
N VAL A 78 8.02 0.84 4.06
CA VAL A 78 7.41 1.51 5.21
C VAL A 78 8.36 1.57 6.41
N THR A 79 8.35 2.69 7.12
CA THR A 79 9.08 2.84 8.37
C THR A 79 8.52 1.91 9.45
N PRO A 80 9.28 1.58 10.50
CA PRO A 80 8.77 0.76 11.62
C PRO A 80 7.50 1.33 12.27
N GLY A 81 7.37 2.66 12.32
CA GLY A 81 6.19 3.34 12.87
C GLY A 81 4.93 3.12 12.02
N ILE A 82 5.04 3.20 10.69
CA ILE A 82 3.94 2.88 9.77
C ILE A 82 3.63 1.38 9.84
N ARG A 83 4.67 0.53 9.79
CA ARG A 83 4.52 -0.94 9.82
C ARG A 83 3.75 -1.42 11.05
N ALA A 84 3.96 -0.82 12.21
CA ALA A 84 3.26 -1.17 13.44
C ALA A 84 1.74 -0.89 13.40
N LYS A 85 1.27 -0.08 12.46
CA LYS A 85 -0.15 0.26 12.26
C LYS A 85 -0.86 -0.63 11.23
N LEU A 86 -0.10 -1.48 10.52
CA LEU A 86 -0.62 -2.36 9.48
C LEU A 86 -0.83 -3.78 10.01
N THR A 87 -1.82 -4.48 9.46
CA THR A 87 -1.97 -5.92 9.66
C THR A 87 -1.39 -6.62 8.44
N LEU A 88 -0.20 -7.22 8.59
CA LEU A 88 0.54 -7.88 7.51
C LEU A 88 0.66 -9.38 7.80
N ALA A 89 0.31 -10.21 6.81
CA ALA A 89 0.70 -11.61 6.80
C ALA A 89 2.21 -11.78 6.51
N ASP A 90 2.75 -12.99 6.74
CA ASP A 90 4.19 -13.28 6.54
C ASP A 90 4.66 -13.06 5.10
N ASN A 91 3.76 -13.18 4.13
CA ASN A 91 4.00 -12.96 2.70
C ASN A 91 3.68 -11.54 2.23
N GLU A 92 3.38 -10.62 3.14
CA GLU A 92 2.93 -9.27 2.82
C GLU A 92 3.93 -8.21 3.28
N THR A 93 3.94 -7.10 2.55
CA THR A 93 4.67 -5.90 2.93
C THR A 93 3.92 -4.66 2.46
N ALA A 94 4.47 -3.49 2.75
CA ALA A 94 3.90 -2.23 2.30
C ALA A 94 5.00 -1.24 1.87
N VAL A 95 4.60 -0.33 0.99
CA VAL A 95 5.44 0.77 0.49
C VAL A 95 4.72 2.11 0.64
N VAL A 96 5.50 3.16 0.81
CA VAL A 96 5.07 4.56 0.78
C VAL A 96 5.28 5.12 -0.63
N VAL A 97 4.26 5.78 -1.17
CA VAL A 97 4.26 6.42 -2.49
C VAL A 97 3.92 7.90 -2.32
N ALA A 98 4.81 8.77 -2.81
CA ALA A 98 4.68 10.23 -2.78
C ALA A 98 4.19 10.82 -4.11
#